data_AF-A0A1Q6Q6W2-F1
#
_entry.id   AF-A0A1Q6Q6W2-F1
#
_cell.length_a   1.000
_cell.length_b   1.000
_cell.length_c   1.000
_cell.angle_alpha   90.00
_cell.angle_beta   90.00
_cell.angle_gamma   90.00
#
_symmetry.space_group_name_H-M   'P 1'
#
loop_
_entity.id
_entity.type
_entity.pdbx_description
1 polymer ?
#
loop_
_entity_poly.entity_id
_entity_poly.type
_entity_poly.pdbx_seq_one_letter_code
_entity_poly.pdbx_strand_id
1 'polypeptide(L)'
;MNADFSRTLALLRQEKGISQRKAAKELGISQALLSHYENGIREPGLAFVKKACDYYHVSADYLLGRTLDRDGGMIDAESLYDSSDEKGTLRGSIAATLQKKMLVNTAGVLFELLGKTNDRTLITSAGSYLGGAFYQLYRALHRASGGKEGYFGLDATAYQSGAVDAQMRADYIAYASSLAQLSEKDGAFASMEDEALASLYPGLMQSVTQVLHSTEEKANSLLGRK
;
A
#
# COMPACT_ATOMS: atom_id res chain seq x y z
N MET A 1 25.82 8.59 -6.24
CA MET A 1 25.82 7.14 -6.47
C MET A 1 24.64 6.54 -5.72
N ASN A 2 23.58 6.22 -6.45
CA ASN A 2 22.37 5.63 -5.86
C ASN A 2 22.61 4.12 -5.65
N ALA A 3 22.97 3.72 -4.42
CA ALA A 3 23.34 2.34 -4.07
C ALA A 3 22.23 1.33 -4.41
N ASP A 4 20.99 1.79 -4.44
CA ASP A 4 19.82 0.96 -4.70
C ASP A 4 19.74 0.52 -6.16
N PHE A 5 20.12 1.36 -7.13
CA PHE A 5 20.13 0.98 -8.54
C PHE A 5 21.09 -0.18 -8.82
N SER A 6 22.34 -0.04 -8.35
CA SER A 6 23.40 -1.03 -8.56
C SER A 6 23.04 -2.39 -7.98
N ARG A 7 22.46 -2.37 -6.77
CA ARG A 7 21.96 -3.56 -6.09
C ARG A 7 20.79 -4.18 -6.85
N THR A 8 19.78 -3.40 -7.24
CA THR A 8 18.60 -3.92 -7.96
C THR A 8 18.97 -4.50 -9.32
N LEU A 9 19.88 -3.87 -10.06
CA LEU A 9 20.38 -4.40 -11.33
C LEU A 9 21.09 -5.75 -11.16
N ALA A 10 21.94 -5.88 -10.14
CA ALA A 10 22.62 -7.13 -9.83
C ALA A 10 21.65 -8.24 -9.42
N LEU A 11 20.63 -7.90 -8.62
CA LEU A 11 19.57 -8.83 -8.20
C LEU A 11 18.77 -9.33 -9.40
N LEU A 12 18.30 -8.44 -10.26
CA LEU A 12 17.54 -8.81 -11.47
C LEU A 12 18.32 -9.77 -12.39
N ARG A 13 19.64 -9.56 -12.51
CA ARG A 13 20.50 -10.49 -13.24
C ARG A 13 20.58 -11.86 -12.56
N GLN A 14 20.76 -11.88 -11.24
CA GLN A 14 20.85 -13.12 -10.46
C GLN A 14 19.55 -13.93 -10.50
N GLU A 15 18.40 -13.26 -10.40
CA GLU A 15 17.08 -13.88 -10.52
C GLU A 15 16.87 -14.55 -11.89
N LYS A 16 17.32 -13.90 -12.96
CA LYS A 16 17.30 -14.47 -14.31
C LYS A 16 18.28 -15.64 -14.50
N GLY A 17 19.14 -15.92 -13.51
CA GLY A 17 20.06 -17.05 -13.50
C GLY A 17 21.20 -16.95 -14.52
N ILE A 18 21.56 -15.73 -14.95
CA ILE A 18 22.55 -15.50 -16.02
C ILE A 18 23.85 -14.84 -15.52
N SER A 19 24.95 -15.17 -16.18
CA SER A 19 26.24 -14.53 -15.91
C SER A 19 26.29 -13.09 -16.39
N GLN A 20 27.15 -12.25 -15.80
CA GLN A 20 27.39 -10.88 -16.26
C GLN A 20 27.77 -10.83 -17.75
N ARG A 21 28.54 -11.80 -18.25
CA ARG A 21 28.91 -11.88 -19.66
C ARG A 21 27.69 -12.04 -20.57
N LYS A 22 26.74 -12.90 -20.18
CA LYS A 22 25.52 -13.15 -20.94
C LYS A 22 24.58 -11.93 -20.88
N ALA A 23 24.34 -11.39 -19.68
CA ALA A 23 23.53 -10.20 -19.49
C ALA A 23 24.08 -8.98 -20.27
N ALA A 24 25.39 -8.75 -20.20
CA ALA A 24 26.03 -7.64 -20.91
C ALA A 24 25.87 -7.77 -22.43
N LYS A 25 26.02 -8.99 -22.97
CA LYS A 25 25.80 -9.26 -24.40
C LYS A 25 24.36 -8.95 -24.81
N GLU A 26 23.38 -9.38 -24.02
CA GLU A 26 21.95 -9.16 -24.33
C GLU A 26 21.53 -7.68 -24.14
N LEU A 27 22.12 -6.98 -23.18
CA LEU A 27 21.93 -5.54 -22.97
C LEU A 27 22.74 -4.66 -23.95
N GLY A 28 23.62 -5.27 -24.76
CA GLY A 28 24.44 -4.59 -25.76
C GLY A 28 25.55 -3.71 -25.17
N ILE A 29 26.15 -4.12 -24.03
CA ILE A 29 27.27 -3.43 -23.38
C ILE A 29 28.43 -4.39 -23.09
N SER A 30 29.59 -3.86 -22.70
CA SER A 30 30.71 -4.71 -22.28
C SER A 30 30.47 -5.29 -20.88
N GLN A 31 31.01 -6.49 -20.62
CA GLN A 31 30.90 -7.13 -19.30
C GLN A 31 31.56 -6.27 -18.20
N ALA A 32 32.67 -5.60 -18.50
CA ALA A 32 33.31 -4.66 -17.57
C ALA A 32 32.39 -3.48 -17.23
N LEU A 33 31.68 -2.93 -18.23
CA LEU A 33 30.75 -1.82 -18.01
C LEU A 33 29.55 -2.26 -17.16
N LEU A 34 28.99 -3.46 -17.39
CA LEU A 34 27.93 -4.00 -16.54
C LEU A 34 28.41 -4.20 -15.10
N SER A 35 29.63 -4.73 -14.92
CA SER A 35 30.23 -4.88 -13.59
C SER A 35 30.40 -3.53 -12.87
N HIS A 36 30.79 -2.47 -13.58
CA HIS A 36 30.88 -1.13 -13.00
C HIS A 36 29.52 -0.59 -12.56
N TYR A 37 28.44 -0.90 -13.31
CA TYR A 37 27.08 -0.52 -12.92
C TYR A 37 26.59 -1.30 -11.71
N GLU A 38 26.77 -2.63 -11.70
CA GLU A 38 26.34 -3.50 -10.59
C GLU A 38 27.09 -3.23 -9.28
N ASN A 39 28.33 -2.73 -9.35
CA ASN A 39 29.14 -2.39 -8.18
C ASN A 39 29.09 -0.89 -7.82
N GLY A 40 28.26 -0.09 -8.51
CA GLY A 40 28.14 1.34 -8.28
C GLY A 40 29.26 2.20 -8.86
N ILE A 41 30.41 1.63 -9.23
CA ILE A 41 31.61 2.32 -9.73
C ILE A 41 31.30 3.38 -10.81
N ARG A 42 30.28 3.15 -11.66
CA ARG A 42 29.84 4.11 -12.68
C ARG A 42 28.32 4.26 -12.67
N GLU A 43 27.83 5.48 -12.87
CA GLU A 43 26.40 5.72 -13.10
C GLU A 43 26.03 5.48 -14.57
N PRO A 44 24.94 4.73 -14.85
CA PRO A 44 24.46 4.52 -16.21
C PRO A 44 23.69 5.74 -16.72
N GLY A 45 23.77 5.96 -18.02
CA GLY A 45 22.92 6.95 -18.70
C GLY A 45 21.49 6.45 -18.91
N LEU A 46 20.58 7.38 -19.17
CA LEU A 46 19.14 7.10 -19.40
C LEU A 46 18.89 6.04 -20.49
N ALA A 47 19.70 6.03 -21.55
CA ALA A 47 19.59 5.04 -22.62
C ALA A 47 19.83 3.60 -22.13
N PHE A 48 20.72 3.39 -21.16
CA PHE A 48 20.92 2.08 -20.55
C PHE A 48 19.78 1.73 -19.60
N VAL A 49 19.34 2.69 -18.79
CA VAL A 49 18.21 2.49 -17.86
C VAL A 49 16.98 2.00 -18.63
N LYS A 50 16.62 2.66 -19.74
CA LYS A 50 15.51 2.23 -20.60
C LYS A 50 15.67 0.78 -21.09
N LYS A 51 16.85 0.44 -21.62
CA LYS A 51 17.14 -0.93 -22.08
C LYS A 51 17.05 -1.97 -20.96
N ALA A 52 17.54 -1.63 -19.77
CA ALA A 52 17.49 -2.51 -18.62
C ALA A 52 16.04 -2.73 -18.16
N CYS A 53 15.21 -1.68 -18.12
CA CYS A 53 13.78 -1.77 -17.85
C CYS A 53 13.09 -2.72 -18.84
N ASP A 54 13.30 -2.53 -20.14
CA ASP A 54 12.71 -3.36 -21.19
C ASP A 54 13.19 -4.83 -21.10
N TYR A 55 14.47 -5.05 -20.81
CA TYR A 55 15.09 -6.37 -20.77
C TYR A 55 14.73 -7.20 -19.54
N TYR A 56 14.55 -6.55 -18.39
CA TYR A 56 14.17 -7.18 -17.13
C TYR A 56 12.66 -7.13 -16.88
N HIS A 57 11.89 -6.48 -17.77
CA HIS A 57 10.46 -6.26 -17.61
C HIS A 57 10.14 -5.62 -16.26
N VAL A 58 10.79 -4.50 -15.99
CA VAL A 58 10.58 -3.70 -14.78
C VAL A 58 10.46 -2.23 -15.13
N SER A 59 9.79 -1.47 -14.27
CA SER A 59 9.74 -0.02 -14.33
C SER A 59 11.07 0.62 -13.95
N ALA A 60 11.24 1.87 -14.39
CA ALA A 60 12.39 2.67 -13.97
C ALA A 60 12.37 2.93 -12.46
N ASP A 61 11.19 3.09 -11.84
CA ASP A 61 11.10 3.33 -10.40
C ASP A 61 11.49 2.09 -9.59
N TYR A 62 11.15 0.88 -10.04
CA TYR A 62 11.67 -0.36 -9.43
C TYR A 62 13.19 -0.43 -9.58
N LEU A 63 13.68 -0.23 -10.81
CA LEU A 63 15.11 -0.33 -11.10
C LEU A 63 15.95 0.70 -10.33
N LEU A 64 15.39 1.88 -10.03
CA LEU A 64 16.01 2.93 -9.23
C LEU A 64 15.83 2.75 -7.71
N GLY A 65 15.13 1.71 -7.27
CA GLY A 65 14.88 1.42 -5.85
C GLY A 65 13.83 2.31 -5.20
N ARG A 66 12.96 2.96 -5.98
CA ARG A 66 11.89 3.84 -5.49
C ARG A 66 10.61 3.10 -5.12
N THR A 67 10.43 1.89 -5.64
CA THR A 67 9.31 1.01 -5.33
C THR A 67 9.78 -0.45 -5.25
N LEU A 68 9.07 -1.26 -4.48
CA LEU A 68 9.25 -2.72 -4.43
C LEU A 68 8.41 -3.43 -5.51
N ASP A 69 7.54 -2.70 -6.19
CA ASP A 69 6.69 -3.21 -7.27
C ASP A 69 7.43 -3.15 -8.60
N ARG A 70 7.60 -4.29 -9.27
CA ARG A 70 8.32 -4.41 -10.54
C ARG A 70 7.74 -3.52 -11.62
N ASP A 71 6.42 -3.32 -11.63
CA ASP A 71 5.75 -2.64 -12.74
C ASP A 71 5.59 -1.13 -12.55
N GLY A 72 6.07 -0.57 -11.43
CA GLY A 72 6.15 0.88 -11.26
C GLY A 72 4.82 1.58 -10.99
N GLY A 73 3.83 0.83 -10.51
CA GLY A 73 2.62 1.41 -9.92
C GLY A 73 1.72 2.15 -10.90
N MET A 74 1.07 1.40 -11.79
CA MET A 74 -0.37 1.59 -12.01
C MET A 74 -1.00 0.25 -11.67
N ILE A 75 -1.50 0.15 -10.44
CA ILE A 75 -2.41 -0.93 -10.07
C ILE A 75 -3.70 -0.63 -10.83
N ASP A 76 -3.91 -1.29 -11.97
CA ASP A 76 -5.18 -1.24 -12.67
C ASP A 76 -6.23 -1.84 -11.74
N ALA A 77 -7.33 -1.13 -11.47
CA ALA A 77 -8.33 -1.59 -10.50
C ALA A 77 -8.88 -2.97 -10.90
N GLU A 78 -9.00 -3.20 -12.20
CA GLU A 78 -9.40 -4.45 -12.84
C GLU A 78 -8.35 -5.57 -12.73
N SER A 79 -7.07 -5.23 -12.51
CA SER A 79 -6.01 -6.20 -12.25
C SER A 79 -5.93 -6.65 -10.79
N LEU A 80 -6.57 -5.92 -9.88
CA LEU A 80 -6.67 -6.34 -8.48
C LEU A 80 -7.71 -7.44 -8.36
N TYR A 81 -7.31 -8.51 -7.70
CA TYR A 81 -8.23 -9.57 -7.33
C TYR A 81 -9.16 -9.07 -6.22
N ASP A 82 -10.45 -8.90 -6.54
CA ASP A 82 -11.47 -8.62 -5.53
C ASP A 82 -11.90 -9.91 -4.81
N SER A 83 -11.43 -10.07 -3.58
CA SER A 83 -11.77 -11.21 -2.72
C SER A 83 -13.06 -11.02 -1.91
N SER A 84 -13.80 -9.93 -2.13
CA SER A 84 -15.06 -9.66 -1.42
C SER A 84 -16.18 -10.63 -1.84
N ASP A 85 -16.15 -11.10 -3.10
CA ASP A 85 -17.14 -12.00 -3.70
C ASP A 85 -16.88 -13.51 -3.49
N GLU A 86 -15.73 -13.89 -2.93
CA GLU A 86 -15.46 -15.31 -2.68
C GLU A 86 -16.42 -15.88 -1.62
N LYS A 87 -17.21 -16.88 -2.00
CA LYS A 87 -17.86 -17.83 -1.06
C LYS A 87 -16.86 -18.75 -0.34
N GLY A 88 -15.58 -18.40 -0.35
CA GLY A 88 -14.47 -19.15 0.22
C GLY A 88 -14.48 -19.07 1.74
N THR A 89 -14.55 -20.24 2.37
CA THR A 89 -14.29 -20.41 3.79
C THR A 89 -12.84 -19.98 4.04
N LEU A 90 -12.61 -18.87 4.76
CA LEU A 90 -11.29 -18.62 5.31
C LEU A 90 -10.83 -19.91 6.00
N ARG A 91 -9.58 -20.32 5.77
CA ARG A 91 -8.92 -21.39 6.54
C ARG A 91 -8.57 -20.90 7.97
N GLY A 92 -9.53 -20.25 8.62
CA GLY A 92 -9.41 -19.57 9.89
C GLY A 92 -10.73 -19.66 10.67
N SER A 93 -10.77 -19.05 11.86
CA SER A 93 -11.95 -19.11 12.72
C SER A 93 -13.13 -18.33 12.14
N ILE A 94 -14.35 -18.68 12.55
CA ILE A 94 -15.59 -17.94 12.22
C ILE A 94 -15.44 -16.45 12.57
N ALA A 95 -14.76 -16.14 13.68
CA ALA A 95 -14.48 -14.77 14.11
C ALA A 95 -13.60 -14.00 13.11
N ALA A 96 -12.56 -14.63 12.54
CA ALA A 96 -11.72 -14.00 11.51
C ALA A 96 -12.53 -13.69 10.24
N THR A 97 -13.42 -14.61 9.85
CA THR A 97 -14.33 -14.42 8.71
C THR A 97 -15.28 -13.27 8.92
N LEU A 98 -15.90 -13.20 10.10
CA LEU A 98 -16.80 -12.11 10.44
C LEU A 98 -16.06 -10.76 10.45
N GLN A 99 -14.88 -10.70 11.08
CA GLN A 99 -14.09 -9.47 11.14
C GLN A 99 -13.64 -9.00 9.76
N LYS A 100 -13.20 -9.91 8.88
CA LYS A 100 -12.87 -9.58 7.48
C LYS A 100 -14.07 -8.93 6.80
N LYS A 101 -15.24 -9.59 6.84
CA LYS A 101 -16.46 -9.08 6.18
C LYS A 101 -16.87 -7.70 6.69
N MET A 102 -16.86 -7.51 8.02
CA MET A 102 -17.22 -6.22 8.61
C MET A 102 -16.29 -5.09 8.14
N LEU A 103 -14.98 -5.33 8.16
CA LEU A 103 -13.99 -4.32 7.75
C LEU A 103 -14.04 -4.04 6.24
N VAL A 104 -14.17 -5.08 5.41
CA VAL A 104 -14.27 -4.93 3.95
C VAL A 104 -15.52 -4.14 3.55
N ASN A 105 -16.68 -4.49 4.09
CA ASN A 105 -17.93 -3.78 3.81
C ASN A 105 -17.85 -2.31 4.24
N THR A 106 -17.29 -2.06 5.43
CA THR A 106 -17.15 -0.69 5.96
C THR A 106 -16.19 0.15 5.13
N ALA A 107 -15.05 -0.43 4.74
CA ALA A 107 -14.10 0.24 3.84
C ALA A 107 -14.72 0.50 2.46
N GLY A 108 -15.51 -0.44 1.92
CA GLY A 108 -16.22 -0.28 0.66
C GLY A 108 -17.16 0.93 0.68
N VAL A 109 -18.05 0.99 1.67
CA VAL A 109 -18.97 2.13 1.85
C VAL A 109 -18.19 3.45 1.99
N LEU A 110 -17.11 3.47 2.78
CA LEU A 110 -16.27 4.65 2.93
C LEU A 110 -15.71 5.10 1.57
N PHE A 111 -15.05 4.23 0.81
CA PHE A 111 -14.41 4.62 -0.46
C PHE A 111 -15.42 4.94 -1.56
N GLU A 112 -16.62 4.36 -1.56
CA GLU A 112 -17.68 4.80 -2.46
C GLU A 112 -18.17 6.22 -2.16
N LEU A 113 -18.30 6.55 -0.88
CA LEU A 113 -18.66 7.91 -0.46
C LEU A 113 -17.55 8.91 -0.79
N LEU A 114 -16.29 8.57 -0.52
CA LEU A 114 -15.15 9.42 -0.87
C LEU A 114 -15.00 9.57 -2.39
N GLY A 115 -15.25 8.51 -3.17
CA GLY A 115 -15.21 8.52 -4.63
C GLY A 115 -16.16 9.55 -5.25
N LYS A 116 -17.33 9.78 -4.64
CA LYS A 116 -18.31 10.79 -5.09
C LYS A 116 -17.78 12.22 -4.98
N THR A 117 -16.79 12.49 -4.14
CA THR A 117 -16.17 13.82 -3.99
C THR A 117 -15.21 14.16 -5.13
N ASN A 118 -14.69 13.13 -5.82
CA ASN A 118 -13.61 13.24 -6.81
C ASN A 118 -12.35 13.96 -6.30
N ASP A 119 -12.14 14.03 -4.97
CA ASP A 119 -10.93 14.61 -4.37
C ASP A 119 -9.87 13.52 -4.18
N ARG A 120 -8.82 13.60 -5.00
CA ARG A 120 -7.71 12.64 -4.97
C ARG A 120 -6.97 12.65 -3.64
N THR A 121 -6.80 13.80 -3.01
CA THR A 121 -6.09 13.92 -1.72
C THR A 121 -6.89 13.23 -0.62
N LEU A 122 -8.20 13.47 -0.60
CA LEU A 122 -9.11 12.84 0.35
C LEU A 122 -9.09 11.31 0.23
N ILE A 123 -9.24 10.79 -0.99
CA ILE A 123 -9.26 9.35 -1.27
C ILE A 123 -7.90 8.72 -0.91
N THR A 124 -6.79 9.33 -1.35
CA THR A 124 -5.45 8.78 -1.15
C THR A 124 -5.07 8.78 0.34
N SER A 125 -5.36 9.86 1.06
CA SER A 125 -5.04 9.96 2.49
C SER A 125 -5.83 8.98 3.36
N ALA A 126 -7.11 8.73 3.05
CA ALA A 126 -7.89 7.68 3.71
C ALA A 126 -7.29 6.28 3.46
N GLY A 127 -6.89 6.00 2.21
CA GLY A 127 -6.21 4.75 1.83
C GLY A 127 -4.89 4.55 2.55
N SER A 128 -4.02 5.57 2.55
CA SER A 128 -2.73 5.53 3.24
C SER A 128 -2.89 5.33 4.74
N TYR A 129 -3.88 5.98 5.37
CA TYR A 129 -4.17 5.80 6.79
C TYR A 129 -4.49 4.33 7.14
N LEU A 130 -5.41 3.71 6.39
CA LEU A 130 -5.77 2.30 6.58
C LEU A 130 -4.60 1.37 6.23
N GLY A 131 -3.85 1.69 5.18
CA GLY A 131 -2.64 0.98 4.78
C GLY A 131 -1.58 0.96 5.89
N GLY A 132 -1.40 2.07 6.61
CA GLY A 132 -0.53 2.15 7.78
C GLY A 132 -0.96 1.20 8.89
N ALA A 133 -2.27 1.12 9.19
CA ALA A 133 -2.79 0.19 10.18
C ALA A 133 -2.54 -1.28 9.78
N PHE A 134 -2.76 -1.64 8.50
CA PHE A 134 -2.43 -2.97 8.01
C PHE A 134 -0.93 -3.25 8.07
N TYR A 135 -0.08 -2.29 7.71
CA TYR A 135 1.36 -2.44 7.79
C TYR A 135 1.81 -2.81 9.21
N GLN A 136 1.29 -2.12 10.23
CA GLN A 136 1.62 -2.43 11.63
C GLN A 136 1.22 -3.87 12.01
N LEU A 137 -0.01 -4.28 11.67
CA LEU A 137 -0.52 -5.62 11.97
C LEU A 137 0.28 -6.72 11.25
N TYR A 138 0.55 -6.56 9.96
CA TYR A 138 1.32 -7.54 9.18
C TYR A 138 2.78 -7.60 9.59
N ARG A 139 3.40 -6.45 9.92
CA ARG A 139 4.77 -6.44 10.43
C ARG A 139 4.89 -7.13 11.78
N ALA A 140 3.95 -6.88 12.69
CA ALA A 140 3.89 -7.59 13.97
C ALA A 140 3.72 -9.10 13.77
N LEU A 141 2.81 -9.53 12.90
CA LEU A 141 2.57 -10.94 12.59
C LEU A 141 3.81 -11.61 11.95
N HIS A 142 4.44 -10.95 10.99
CA HIS A 142 5.64 -11.45 10.31
C HIS A 142 6.82 -11.60 11.28
N ARG A 143 6.98 -10.67 12.22
CA ARG A 143 7.99 -10.80 13.27
C ARG A 143 7.69 -11.98 14.20
N ALA A 144 6.43 -12.15 14.61
CA ALA A 144 6.00 -13.26 15.45
C ALA A 144 6.16 -14.63 14.78
N SER A 145 6.06 -14.72 13.45
CA SER A 145 6.29 -15.96 12.70
C SER A 145 7.77 -16.29 12.46
N GLY A 146 8.71 -15.49 12.98
CA GLY A 146 10.14 -15.67 12.79
C GLY A 146 10.67 -15.15 11.45
N GLY A 147 9.89 -14.31 10.77
CA GLY A 147 10.29 -13.69 9.51
C GLY A 147 11.48 -12.72 9.68
N LYS A 148 12.26 -12.55 8.59
CA LYS A 148 13.44 -11.68 8.59
C LYS A 148 13.07 -10.21 8.44
N GLU A 149 13.68 -9.32 9.24
CA GLU A 149 13.42 -7.87 9.17
C GLU A 149 13.66 -7.25 7.79
N GLY A 150 14.56 -7.82 6.98
CA GLY A 150 14.84 -7.35 5.61
C GLY A 150 13.68 -7.51 4.62
N TYR A 151 12.55 -8.10 5.02
CA TYR A 151 11.30 -8.07 4.23
C TYR A 151 10.68 -6.67 4.17
N PHE A 152 10.87 -5.85 5.21
CA PHE A 152 10.33 -4.50 5.29
C PHE A 152 11.39 -3.46 4.94
N GLY A 153 11.04 -2.50 4.09
CA GLY A 153 11.94 -1.40 3.71
C GLY A 153 12.20 -0.39 4.84
N LEU A 154 11.25 -0.24 5.78
CA LEU A 154 11.42 0.61 6.95
C LEU A 154 12.25 -0.11 8.01
N ASP A 155 13.35 0.50 8.44
CA ASP A 155 14.23 -0.10 9.45
C ASP A 155 13.53 -0.28 10.81
N ALA A 156 14.06 -1.19 11.62
CA ALA A 156 13.47 -1.55 12.91
C ALA A 156 13.45 -0.39 13.91
N THR A 157 14.43 0.51 13.86
CA THR A 157 14.52 1.65 14.78
C THR A 157 13.45 2.67 14.46
N ALA A 158 13.28 3.04 13.19
CA ALA A 158 12.22 3.94 12.75
C ALA A 158 10.83 3.38 13.08
N TYR A 159 10.62 2.08 12.84
CA TYR A 159 9.37 1.41 13.19
C TYR A 159 9.07 1.47 14.69
N GLN A 160 10.02 1.07 15.53
CA GLN A 160 9.85 1.07 16.99
C GLN A 160 9.71 2.48 17.58
N SER A 161 10.23 3.49 16.88
CA SER A 161 10.12 4.89 17.29
C SER A 161 8.79 5.54 16.88
N GLY A 162 7.85 4.79 16.30
CA GLY A 162 6.52 5.29 15.94
C GLY A 162 6.45 6.00 14.59
N ALA A 163 7.38 5.74 13.65
CA ALA A 163 7.35 6.38 12.34
C ALA A 163 6.04 6.10 11.56
N VAL A 164 5.48 4.91 11.70
CA VAL A 164 4.20 4.56 11.05
C VAL A 164 3.03 5.30 11.70
N ASP A 165 3.03 5.46 13.03
CA ASP A 165 2.01 6.25 13.72
C ASP A 165 2.07 7.73 13.32
N ALA A 166 3.28 8.28 13.19
CA ALA A 166 3.49 9.64 12.71
C ALA A 166 3.00 9.82 11.26
N GLN A 167 3.29 8.85 10.38
CA GLN A 167 2.80 8.83 9.01
C GLN A 167 1.27 8.78 8.96
N MET A 168 0.64 7.86 9.71
CA MET A 168 -0.82 7.76 9.79
C MET A 168 -1.42 9.07 10.32
N ARG A 169 -0.78 9.73 11.29
CA ARG A 169 -1.25 11.03 11.77
C ARG A 169 -1.16 12.11 10.70
N ALA A 170 -0.09 12.13 9.90
CA ALA A 170 0.05 13.05 8.78
C ALA A 170 -1.03 12.82 7.71
N ASP A 171 -1.30 11.55 7.37
CA ASP A 171 -2.37 11.17 6.44
C ASP A 171 -3.74 11.62 6.95
N TYR A 172 -4.02 11.43 8.25
CA TYR A 172 -5.26 11.92 8.85
C TYR A 172 -5.38 13.44 8.82
N ILE A 173 -4.28 14.18 9.02
CA ILE A 173 -4.27 15.64 8.90
C ILE A 173 -4.61 16.06 7.46
N ALA A 174 -4.02 15.42 6.46
CA ALA A 174 -4.34 15.67 5.05
C ALA A 174 -5.80 15.37 4.74
N TYR A 175 -6.32 14.23 5.23
CA TYR A 175 -7.72 13.84 5.09
C TYR A 175 -8.67 14.88 5.67
N ALA A 176 -8.47 15.28 6.93
CA ALA A 176 -9.31 16.26 7.61
C ALA A 176 -9.24 17.65 6.96
N SER A 177 -8.07 18.04 6.45
CA SER A 177 -7.89 19.34 5.79
C SER A 177 -8.62 19.39 4.44
N SER A 178 -8.57 18.31 3.66
CA SER A 178 -9.32 18.19 2.40
C SER A 178 -10.83 18.15 2.64
N LEU A 179 -11.30 17.43 3.68
CA LEU A 179 -12.71 17.46 4.08
C LEU A 179 -13.18 18.88 4.41
N ALA A 180 -12.40 19.63 5.19
CA ALA A 180 -12.76 21.01 5.56
C ALA A 180 -12.94 21.90 4.32
N GLN A 181 -12.00 21.83 3.37
CA GLN A 181 -12.06 22.61 2.12
C GLN A 181 -13.24 22.21 1.23
N LEU A 182 -13.63 20.93 1.22
CA LEU A 182 -14.81 20.48 0.49
C LEU A 182 -16.11 20.92 1.16
N SER A 183 -16.15 20.95 2.50
CA SER A 183 -17.34 21.38 3.25
C SER A 183 -17.68 22.85 3.04
N GLU A 184 -16.72 23.66 2.63
CA GLU A 184 -16.91 25.06 2.22
C GLU A 184 -17.59 25.19 0.84
N LYS A 185 -17.70 24.11 0.06
CA LYS A 185 -18.38 24.07 -1.24
C LYS A 185 -19.77 23.42 -1.06
N ASP A 186 -20.82 24.23 -1.17
CA ASP A 186 -22.21 23.76 -1.05
C ASP A 186 -22.47 22.51 -1.91
N GLY A 187 -23.04 21.47 -1.30
CA GLY A 187 -23.45 20.24 -1.98
C GLY A 187 -22.34 19.22 -2.28
N ALA A 188 -21.13 19.39 -1.74
CA ALA A 188 -20.02 18.46 -1.96
C ALA A 188 -20.23 17.05 -1.35
N PHE A 189 -21.14 16.91 -0.38
CA PHE A 189 -21.41 15.66 0.32
C PHE A 189 -22.87 15.23 0.20
N ALA A 190 -23.10 13.92 0.08
CA ALA A 190 -24.40 13.32 0.26
C ALA A 190 -24.83 13.41 1.74
N SER A 191 -26.14 13.38 2.02
CA SER A 191 -26.63 13.25 3.41
C SER A 191 -26.05 11.99 4.05
N MET A 192 -25.42 12.16 5.21
CA MET A 192 -24.85 11.09 6.03
C MET A 192 -25.86 10.57 7.07
N GLU A 193 -27.13 10.94 6.96
CA GLU A 193 -28.17 10.41 7.84
C GLU A 193 -28.34 8.89 7.65
N ASP A 194 -28.56 8.19 8.76
CA ASP A 194 -28.60 6.72 8.79
C ASP A 194 -29.64 6.13 7.83
N GLU A 195 -30.81 6.77 7.68
CA GLU A 195 -31.85 6.32 6.75
C GLU A 195 -31.45 6.50 5.28
N ALA A 196 -30.75 7.60 4.95
CA ALA A 196 -30.25 7.85 3.61
C ALA A 196 -29.14 6.86 3.23
N LEU A 197 -28.22 6.59 4.15
CA LEU A 197 -27.14 5.61 3.95
C LEU A 197 -27.66 4.17 3.89
N ALA A 198 -28.64 3.80 4.74
CA ALA A 198 -29.26 2.47 4.71
C ALA A 198 -30.02 2.20 3.41
N SER A 199 -30.65 3.23 2.84
CA SER A 199 -31.30 3.15 1.53
C SER A 199 -30.28 2.96 0.39
N LEU A 200 -29.15 3.66 0.45
CA LEU A 200 -28.08 3.57 -0.56
C LEU A 200 -27.28 2.26 -0.46
N TYR A 201 -27.12 1.71 0.74
CA TYR A 201 -26.24 0.58 1.04
C TYR A 201 -26.92 -0.56 1.82
N PRO A 202 -28.00 -1.16 1.25
CA PRO A 202 -28.76 -2.18 1.95
C PRO A 202 -27.89 -3.40 2.31
N GLY A 203 -27.90 -3.78 3.58
CA GLY A 203 -27.14 -4.92 4.11
C GLY A 203 -25.68 -4.62 4.47
N LEU A 204 -25.09 -3.51 3.98
CA LEU A 204 -23.73 -3.11 4.36
C LEU A 204 -23.71 -2.28 5.64
N MET A 205 -24.77 -1.52 5.91
CA MET A 205 -24.84 -0.64 7.09
C MET A 205 -24.72 -1.39 8.41
N GLN A 206 -25.18 -2.64 8.51
CA GLN A 206 -24.96 -3.45 9.71
C GLN A 206 -23.46 -3.63 10.02
N SER A 207 -22.63 -3.81 8.98
CA SER A 207 -21.18 -3.91 9.15
C SER A 207 -20.60 -2.57 9.63
N VAL A 208 -21.02 -1.47 9.01
CA VAL A 208 -20.59 -0.11 9.36
C VAL A 208 -20.91 0.19 10.82
N THR A 209 -22.18 0.06 11.22
CA THR A 209 -22.63 0.33 12.60
C THR A 209 -21.89 -0.54 13.61
N GLN A 210 -21.68 -1.82 13.33
CA GLN A 210 -20.96 -2.71 14.25
C GLN A 210 -19.48 -2.31 14.43
N VAL A 211 -18.81 -1.90 13.34
CA VAL A 211 -17.42 -1.40 13.41
C VAL A 211 -17.35 -0.11 14.21
N LEU A 212 -18.24 0.85 13.96
CA LEU A 212 -18.29 2.11 14.69
C LEU A 212 -18.56 1.88 16.17
N HIS A 213 -19.64 1.18 16.50
CA HIS A 213 -20.03 0.90 17.88
C HIS A 213 -18.92 0.18 18.66
N SER A 214 -18.35 -0.88 18.09
CA SER A 214 -17.28 -1.63 18.77
C SER A 214 -15.99 -0.82 18.96
N THR A 215 -15.73 0.16 18.09
CA THR A 215 -14.60 1.08 18.23
C THR A 215 -14.88 2.12 19.31
N GLU A 216 -16.10 2.67 19.33
CA GLU A 216 -16.56 3.62 20.35
C GLU A 216 -16.54 3.00 21.74
N GLU A 217 -17.08 1.79 21.92
CA GLU A 217 -17.05 1.08 23.20
C GLU A 217 -15.62 0.91 23.72
N LYS A 218 -14.69 0.52 22.85
CA LYS A 218 -13.28 0.34 23.21
C LYS A 218 -12.61 1.67 23.58
N ALA A 219 -12.86 2.71 22.80
CA ALA A 219 -12.32 4.05 23.06
C ALA A 219 -12.87 4.63 24.37
N ASN A 220 -14.19 4.52 24.60
CA ASN A 220 -14.84 4.96 25.83
C ASN A 220 -14.33 4.19 27.04
N SER A 221 -14.20 2.86 26.93
CA SER A 221 -13.62 2.01 27.96
C SER A 221 -12.17 2.42 28.30
N LEU A 222 -11.34 2.67 27.29
CA LEU A 222 -9.97 3.16 27.48
C LEU A 222 -9.94 4.51 28.23
N LEU A 223 -10.91 5.38 27.97
CA LEU A 223 -11.06 6.69 28.61
C LEU A 223 -11.86 6.66 29.93
N GLY A 224 -12.29 5.48 30.39
CA GLY A 224 -13.09 5.32 31.61
C GLY A 224 -14.51 5.91 31.52
N ARG A 225 -15.01 6.14 30.30
CA ARG A 225 -16.39 6.60 30.03
C ARG A 225 -17.27 5.36 29.86
N LYS A 226 -18.33 5.25 30.67
CA LYS A 226 -19.38 4.23 30.51
C LYS A 226 -20.48 4.75 29.61
#